data_AF-A0A922X6I8-F1
#
_entry.id   AF-A0A922X6I8-F1
#
_cell.length_a   1.000
_cell.length_b   1.000
_cell.length_c   1.000
_cell.angle_alpha   90.00
_cell.angle_beta   90.00
_cell.angle_gamma   90.00
#
_symmetry.space_group_name_H-M   'P 1'
#
loop_
_entity.id
_entity.type
_entity.pdbx_description
1 polymer ?
#
loop_
_entity_poly.entity_id
_entity_poly.type
_entity_poly.pdbx_seq_one_letter_code
_entity_poly.pdbx_strand_id
1 'polypeptide(L)'
;MDEKDKKAVIIDLIKKSAKKPAKPRQKPVPVGPGTVIQVTASGQAQAAGRDIINHHHAKPQRAPRVTVTPGDGVISEEQKVALTALRDEWITLHNAIKRQPLGHGAAWGRINKAAGVTSYHLIKPESFDVAVAYIRQQMALLRNMASAPAKDKQWRASRIGAIKVRCTKQLGNPDAYKLYIRKNFGADSLADLATDQLQRTYTYIMGKKAAQ
;
A
#
# COMPACT_ATOMS: atom_id res chain seq x y z
N MET A 1 -22.41 -23.54 43.76
CA MET A 1 -21.34 -22.53 43.89
C MET A 1 -21.99 -21.25 44.36
N ASP A 2 -21.99 -21.09 45.68
CA ASP A 2 -22.72 -20.06 46.38
C ASP A 2 -22.09 -18.68 46.18
N GLU A 3 -22.90 -17.64 46.30
CA GLU A 3 -22.50 -16.25 46.05
C GLU A 3 -21.35 -15.78 46.95
N LYS A 4 -21.16 -16.44 48.10
CA LYS A 4 -20.02 -16.25 49.01
C LYS A 4 -18.69 -16.72 48.41
N ASP A 5 -18.69 -17.82 47.65
CA ASP A 5 -17.46 -18.36 47.05
C ASP A 5 -16.97 -17.49 45.90
N LYS A 6 -17.90 -16.91 45.12
CA LYS A 6 -17.55 -15.95 44.06
C LYS A 6 -16.94 -14.68 44.63
N LYS A 7 -17.45 -14.18 45.77
CA LYS A 7 -16.87 -13.03 46.46
C LYS A 7 -15.47 -13.35 47.00
N ALA A 8 -15.25 -14.55 47.55
CA ALA A 8 -13.94 -14.97 48.01
C ALA A 8 -12.90 -15.06 46.86
N VAL A 9 -13.31 -15.58 45.70
CA VAL A 9 -12.45 -15.67 44.50
C VAL A 9 -12.11 -14.27 43.94
N ILE A 10 -13.05 -13.34 43.94
CA ILE A 10 -12.81 -11.96 43.49
C ILE A 10 -11.85 -11.23 44.45
N ILE A 11 -11.98 -11.45 45.77
CA ILE A 11 -11.07 -10.89 46.77
C ILE A 11 -9.64 -11.44 46.61
N ASP A 12 -9.48 -12.72 46.31
CA ASP A 12 -8.14 -13.32 46.07
C ASP A 12 -7.49 -12.78 44.79
N LEU A 13 -8.29 -12.54 43.74
CA LEU A 13 -7.81 -11.98 42.47
C LEU A 13 -7.34 -10.51 42.61
N ILE A 14 -8.01 -9.72 43.46
CA ILE A 14 -7.62 -8.34 43.76
C ILE A 14 -6.35 -8.31 44.62
N LYS A 15 -6.18 -9.25 45.58
CA LYS A 15 -4.93 -9.36 46.35
C LYS A 15 -3.74 -9.77 45.49
N LYS A 16 -3.93 -10.63 44.47
CA LYS A 16 -2.87 -11.02 43.53
C LYS A 16 -2.48 -9.94 42.52
N SER A 17 -3.36 -8.97 42.24
CA SER A 17 -3.05 -7.86 41.30
C SER A 17 -2.45 -6.62 41.98
N ALA A 18 -2.36 -6.60 43.32
CA ALA A 18 -1.73 -5.52 44.07
C ALA A 18 -0.21 -5.51 43.84
N LYS A 19 0.24 -4.70 42.88
CA LYS A 19 1.65 -4.32 42.71
C LYS A 19 2.19 -3.81 44.05
N LYS A 20 3.33 -4.36 44.49
CA LYS A 20 4.07 -3.89 45.67
C LYS A 20 4.18 -2.36 45.63
N PRO A 21 3.91 -1.65 46.74
CA PRO A 21 4.09 -0.20 46.77
C PRO A 21 5.56 0.11 46.47
N ALA A 22 5.78 1.06 45.56
CA ALA A 22 7.13 1.53 45.23
C ALA A 22 7.83 2.01 46.51
N LYS A 23 9.06 1.55 46.74
CA LYS A 23 9.87 2.02 47.86
C LYS A 23 9.94 3.56 47.82
N PRO A 24 9.77 4.26 48.96
CA PRO A 24 9.87 5.70 48.99
C PRO A 24 11.23 6.15 48.48
N ARG A 25 11.23 7.16 47.62
CA ARG A 25 12.44 7.73 46.99
C ARG A 25 13.36 8.23 48.11
N GLN A 26 14.53 7.63 48.25
CA GLN A 26 15.54 8.11 49.19
C GLN A 26 15.86 9.57 48.85
N LYS A 27 15.84 10.44 49.86
CA LYS A 27 16.25 11.84 49.70
C LYS A 27 17.70 11.86 49.20
N PRO A 28 18.07 12.79 48.29
CA PRO A 28 19.44 12.89 47.81
C PRO A 28 20.37 13.16 48.98
N VAL A 29 21.51 12.44 49.00
CA VAL A 29 22.60 12.67 49.95
C VAL A 29 23.16 14.08 49.70
N PRO A 30 23.44 14.88 50.74
CA PRO A 30 23.99 16.22 50.56
C PRO A 30 25.32 16.14 49.80
N VAL A 31 25.46 17.02 48.80
CA VAL A 31 26.63 17.13 47.93
C VAL A 31 27.78 17.70 48.78
N GLY A 32 28.79 16.87 49.07
CA GLY A 32 30.04 17.31 49.68
C GLY A 32 30.85 18.20 48.73
N PRO A 33 31.85 18.94 49.26
CA PRO A 33 32.59 19.94 48.50
C PRO A 33 33.27 19.31 47.27
N GLY A 34 33.09 19.99 46.13
CA GLY A 34 33.26 19.42 44.79
C GLY A 34 34.65 18.86 44.49
N THR A 35 34.68 17.61 44.05
CA THR A 35 35.83 17.02 43.35
C THR A 35 35.89 17.59 41.93
N VAL A 36 36.89 18.42 41.65
CA VAL A 36 37.18 18.89 40.28
C VAL A 36 37.85 17.74 39.52
N ILE A 37 37.17 17.18 38.52
CA ILE A 37 37.74 16.17 37.63
C ILE A 37 38.23 16.89 36.36
N GLN A 38 39.54 17.09 36.24
CA GLN A 38 40.15 17.57 34.99
C GLN A 38 40.40 16.38 34.06
N VAL A 39 39.71 16.36 32.91
CA VAL A 39 39.90 15.35 31.87
C VAL A 39 40.65 15.99 30.70
N THR A 40 41.94 15.73 30.60
CA THR A 40 42.78 16.16 29.47
C THR A 40 42.97 14.97 28.54
N ALA A 41 42.11 14.85 27.52
CA ALA A 41 42.24 13.79 26.51
C ALA A 41 41.97 14.35 25.10
N SER A 42 42.84 14.02 24.14
CA SER A 42 42.62 14.29 22.72
C SER A 42 41.77 13.16 22.13
N GLY A 43 40.44 13.27 22.27
CA GLY A 43 39.45 12.31 21.76
C GLY A 43 38.04 12.55 22.30
N GLN A 44 37.11 11.62 22.08
CA GLN A 44 35.76 11.69 22.66
C GLN A 44 35.80 11.38 24.17
N ALA A 45 36.09 12.39 24.97
CA ALA A 45 36.09 12.30 26.43
C ALA A 45 34.70 12.58 27.00
N GLN A 46 34.20 11.70 27.87
CA GLN A 46 32.95 11.91 28.61
C GLN A 46 33.24 11.84 30.11
N ALA A 47 32.86 12.88 30.85
CA ALA A 47 32.93 12.93 32.30
C ALA A 47 31.50 12.98 32.87
N ALA A 48 31.15 12.02 33.73
CA ALA A 48 29.86 11.99 34.40
C ALA A 48 30.08 11.83 35.91
N GLY A 49 29.35 12.61 36.71
CA GLY A 49 29.37 12.51 38.18
C GLY A 49 28.56 11.34 38.75
N ARG A 50 27.95 10.52 37.87
CA ARG A 50 27.25 9.26 38.13
C ARG A 50 27.40 8.36 36.88
N ASP A 51 26.36 7.66 36.43
CA ASP A 51 26.46 6.71 35.31
C ASP A 51 26.26 7.34 33.92
N ILE A 52 26.98 6.80 32.93
CA ILE A 52 26.77 7.03 31.49
C ILE A 52 26.00 5.83 30.92
N ILE A 53 24.79 6.05 30.39
CA ILE A 53 23.99 5.00 29.74
C ILE A 53 24.06 5.20 28.23
N ASN A 54 24.90 4.40 27.55
CA ASN A 54 24.99 4.40 26.09
C ASN A 54 23.98 3.41 25.49
N HIS A 55 22.90 3.92 24.89
CA HIS A 55 21.94 3.11 24.15
C HIS A 55 22.48 2.79 22.74
N HIS A 56 23.23 1.71 22.61
CA HIS A 56 23.58 1.15 21.31
C HIS A 56 22.43 0.28 20.78
N HIS A 57 21.67 0.82 19.82
CA HIS A 57 20.76 0.00 19.03
C HIS A 57 21.57 -0.73 17.96
N ALA A 58 21.86 -2.01 18.18
CA ALA A 58 22.39 -2.88 17.13
C ALA A 58 21.37 -2.94 15.99
N LYS A 59 21.75 -2.46 14.80
CA LYS A 59 20.92 -2.64 13.60
C LYS A 59 20.79 -4.16 13.37
N PRO A 60 19.58 -4.72 13.25
CA PRO A 60 19.44 -6.15 12.98
C PRO A 60 20.18 -6.49 11.69
N GLN A 61 20.96 -7.57 11.71
CA GLN A 61 21.65 -8.06 10.53
C GLN A 61 20.62 -8.33 9.43
N ARG A 62 20.79 -7.64 8.30
CA ARG A 62 19.94 -7.87 7.11
C ARG A 62 20.23 -9.30 6.63
N ALA A 63 19.18 -10.08 6.41
CA ALA A 63 19.31 -11.42 5.87
C ALA A 63 20.17 -11.40 4.58
N PRO A 64 21.02 -12.43 4.36
CA PRO A 64 21.88 -12.49 3.20
C PRO A 64 21.05 -12.36 1.92
N ARG A 65 21.51 -11.47 1.03
CA ARG A 65 20.85 -11.18 -0.23
C ARG A 65 21.17 -12.35 -1.18
N VAL A 66 20.22 -13.26 -1.35
CA VAL A 66 20.36 -14.36 -2.33
C VAL A 66 20.29 -13.74 -3.73
N THR A 67 21.46 -13.54 -4.34
CA THR A 67 21.56 -13.16 -5.75
C THR A 67 21.38 -14.43 -6.58
N VAL A 68 20.15 -14.71 -6.97
CA VAL A 68 19.85 -15.78 -7.95
C VAL A 68 20.14 -15.19 -9.33
N THR A 69 21.15 -15.72 -10.02
CA THR A 69 21.35 -15.46 -11.44
C THR A 69 20.09 -15.89 -12.19
N PRO A 70 19.43 -15.02 -12.97
CA PRO A 70 18.28 -15.43 -13.76
C PRO A 70 18.72 -16.54 -14.73
N GLY A 71 18.27 -17.77 -14.49
CA GLY A 71 18.49 -18.87 -15.43
C GLY A 71 17.63 -18.67 -16.67
N ASP A 72 17.99 -19.37 -17.76
CA ASP A 72 17.14 -19.49 -18.94
C ASP A 72 15.70 -19.87 -18.54
N GLY A 73 14.72 -19.06 -18.97
CA GLY A 73 13.30 -19.25 -18.61
C GLY A 73 12.64 -18.08 -17.86
N VAL A 74 13.28 -16.91 -17.78
CA VAL A 74 12.67 -15.66 -17.28
C VAL A 74 12.14 -14.79 -18.43
N ILE A 75 11.28 -13.82 -18.11
CA ILE A 75 10.77 -12.83 -19.07
C ILE A 75 11.91 -12.11 -19.81
N SER A 76 11.66 -11.77 -21.08
CA SER A 76 12.61 -11.03 -21.91
C SER A 76 12.90 -9.64 -21.34
N GLU A 77 13.98 -9.00 -21.78
CA GLU A 77 14.31 -7.66 -21.30
C GLU A 77 13.25 -6.63 -21.72
N GLU A 78 12.69 -6.78 -22.92
CA GLU A 78 11.58 -5.95 -23.41
C GLU A 78 10.34 -6.09 -22.53
N GLN A 79 10.02 -7.32 -22.12
CA GLN A 79 8.93 -7.58 -21.18
C GLN A 79 9.18 -6.95 -19.81
N LYS A 80 10.42 -6.97 -19.30
CA LYS A 80 10.78 -6.28 -18.05
C LYS A 80 10.61 -4.77 -18.15
N VAL A 81 11.04 -4.18 -19.26
CA VAL A 81 10.88 -2.75 -19.53
C VAL A 81 9.41 -2.38 -19.58
N ALA A 82 8.59 -3.14 -20.32
CA ALA A 82 7.15 -2.93 -20.41
C ALA A 82 6.47 -3.03 -19.03
N LEU A 83 6.83 -4.04 -18.23
CA LEU A 83 6.28 -4.21 -16.89
C LEU A 83 6.69 -3.08 -15.94
N THR A 84 7.93 -2.61 -16.06
CA THR A 84 8.46 -1.49 -15.28
C THR A 84 7.72 -0.19 -15.61
N ALA A 85 7.52 0.11 -16.89
CA ALA A 85 6.76 1.27 -17.33
C ALA A 85 5.30 1.21 -16.82
N LEU A 86 4.66 0.04 -16.90
CA LEU A 86 3.29 -0.16 -16.43
C LEU A 86 3.18 0.00 -14.89
N ARG A 87 4.18 -0.46 -14.13
CA ARG A 87 4.29 -0.23 -12.69
C ARG A 87 4.37 1.26 -12.38
N ASP A 88 5.16 2.02 -13.13
CA ASP A 88 5.36 3.45 -12.88
C ASP A 88 4.12 4.27 -13.21
N GLU A 89 3.38 3.90 -14.27
CA GLU A 89 2.05 4.46 -14.54
C GLU A 89 1.11 4.17 -13.36
N TRP A 90 1.10 2.94 -12.85
CA TRP A 90 0.26 2.57 -11.72
C TRP A 90 0.62 3.35 -10.44
N ILE A 91 1.90 3.51 -10.12
CA ILE A 91 2.37 4.30 -8.97
C ILE A 91 1.94 5.76 -9.11
N THR A 92 2.15 6.34 -10.29
CA THR A 92 1.78 7.73 -10.59
C THR A 92 0.28 7.94 -10.38
N LEU A 93 -0.55 7.06 -10.95
CA LEU A 93 -2.00 7.07 -10.80
C LEU A 93 -2.43 6.89 -9.34
N HIS A 94 -1.80 5.94 -8.63
CA HIS A 94 -2.10 5.68 -7.22
C HIS A 94 -1.82 6.92 -6.36
N ASN A 95 -0.67 7.57 -6.57
CA ASN A 95 -0.25 8.73 -5.80
C ASN A 95 -1.06 9.99 -6.14
N ALA A 96 -1.56 10.09 -7.37
CA ALA A 96 -2.49 11.15 -7.74
C ALA A 96 -3.84 10.99 -7.00
N ILE A 97 -4.35 9.77 -6.84
CA ILE A 97 -5.70 9.53 -6.31
C ILE A 97 -5.71 9.40 -4.79
N LYS A 98 -4.84 8.54 -4.23
CA LYS A 98 -4.83 8.16 -2.81
C LYS A 98 -3.91 9.05 -1.98
N ARG A 99 -4.31 9.27 -0.73
CA ARG A 99 -3.54 10.07 0.23
C ARG A 99 -2.23 9.41 0.64
N GLN A 100 -2.23 8.09 0.83
CA GLN A 100 -1.02 7.35 1.17
C GLN A 100 -0.27 6.99 -0.11
N PRO A 101 0.98 7.44 -0.29
CA PRO A 101 1.74 7.15 -1.48
C PRO A 101 2.17 5.68 -1.51
N LEU A 102 2.22 5.12 -2.71
CA LEU A 102 2.79 3.80 -2.98
C LEU A 102 4.23 3.99 -3.44
N GLY A 103 5.18 3.43 -2.69
CA GLY A 103 6.58 3.39 -3.10
C GLY A 103 6.88 2.25 -4.08
N HIS A 104 7.94 2.39 -4.86
CA HIS A 104 8.39 1.40 -5.86
C HIS A 104 8.54 -0.01 -5.28
N GLY A 105 9.20 -0.15 -4.12
CA GLY A 105 9.39 -1.45 -3.46
C GLY A 105 8.08 -2.12 -3.04
N ALA A 106 7.11 -1.31 -2.57
CA ALA A 106 5.78 -1.82 -2.20
C ALA A 106 4.96 -2.22 -3.44
N ALA A 107 5.08 -1.49 -4.54
CA ALA A 107 4.47 -1.85 -5.82
C ALA A 107 5.03 -3.18 -6.34
N TRP A 108 6.36 -3.33 -6.38
CA TRP A 108 6.98 -4.59 -6.76
C TRP A 108 6.63 -5.74 -5.84
N GLY A 109 6.62 -5.54 -4.52
CA GLY A 109 6.21 -6.58 -3.59
C GLY A 109 4.80 -7.12 -3.88
N ARG A 110 3.88 -6.24 -4.33
CA ARG A 110 2.53 -6.64 -4.74
C ARG A 110 2.51 -7.37 -6.09
N ILE A 111 3.26 -6.88 -7.08
CA ILE A 111 3.34 -7.49 -8.42
C ILE A 111 3.97 -8.89 -8.33
N ASN A 112 5.10 -9.00 -7.63
CA ASN A 112 5.82 -10.26 -7.44
C ASN A 112 4.93 -11.29 -6.75
N LYS A 113 4.20 -10.88 -5.69
CA LYS A 113 3.23 -11.75 -5.02
C LYS A 113 2.11 -12.22 -5.96
N ALA A 114 1.60 -11.35 -6.82
CA ALA A 114 0.57 -11.72 -7.80
C ALA A 114 1.10 -12.73 -8.85
N ALA A 115 2.37 -12.61 -9.24
CA ALA A 115 3.05 -13.55 -10.12
C ALA A 115 3.60 -14.79 -9.40
N GLY A 116 3.42 -14.92 -8.08
CA GLY A 116 3.90 -16.07 -7.29
C GLY A 116 5.43 -16.12 -7.10
N VAL A 117 6.14 -15.01 -7.28
CA VAL A 117 7.61 -14.92 -7.19
C VAL A 117 8.07 -13.97 -6.10
N THR A 118 9.34 -14.08 -5.72
CA THR A 118 9.98 -13.18 -4.73
C THR A 118 10.53 -11.90 -5.36
N SER A 119 10.98 -11.98 -6.61
CA SER A 119 11.60 -10.87 -7.35
C SER A 119 11.10 -10.83 -8.79
N TYR A 120 10.98 -9.63 -9.37
CA TYR A 120 10.49 -9.45 -10.73
C TYR A 120 11.45 -10.05 -11.78
N HIS A 121 12.73 -10.14 -11.45
CA HIS A 121 13.74 -10.80 -12.29
C HIS A 121 13.49 -12.30 -12.45
N LEU A 122 12.65 -12.90 -11.58
CA LEU A 122 12.32 -14.32 -11.58
C LEU A 122 10.95 -14.61 -12.19
N ILE A 123 10.26 -13.60 -12.73
CA ILE A 123 8.98 -13.78 -13.40
C ILE A 123 9.20 -14.64 -14.65
N LYS A 124 8.47 -15.74 -14.73
CA LYS A 124 8.44 -16.61 -15.91
C LYS A 124 7.57 -15.98 -17.02
N PRO A 125 7.84 -16.26 -18.30
CA PRO A 125 7.02 -15.80 -19.41
C PRO A 125 5.52 -16.08 -19.24
N GLU A 126 5.17 -17.27 -18.75
CA GLU A 126 3.77 -17.69 -18.48
C GLU A 126 3.06 -16.81 -17.45
N SER A 127 3.81 -16.26 -16.49
CA SER A 127 3.27 -15.41 -15.42
C SER A 127 3.29 -13.92 -15.77
N PHE A 128 3.84 -13.55 -16.93
CA PHE A 128 3.89 -12.17 -17.41
C PHE A 128 2.48 -11.59 -17.56
N ASP A 129 1.59 -12.31 -18.23
CA ASP A 129 0.22 -11.87 -18.45
C ASP A 129 -0.56 -11.72 -17.13
N VAL A 130 -0.29 -12.59 -16.16
CA VAL A 130 -0.87 -12.50 -14.81
C VAL A 130 -0.42 -11.21 -14.11
N ALA A 131 0.88 -10.89 -14.18
CA ALA A 131 1.42 -9.66 -13.61
C ALA A 131 0.83 -8.40 -14.27
N VAL A 132 0.74 -8.39 -15.61
CA VAL A 132 0.15 -7.29 -16.38
C VAL A 132 -1.34 -7.13 -16.06
N ALA A 133 -2.10 -8.24 -16.03
CA ALA A 133 -3.51 -8.23 -15.69
C ALA A 133 -3.74 -7.70 -14.27
N TYR A 134 -2.92 -8.10 -13.31
CA TYR A 134 -2.98 -7.59 -11.94
C TYR A 134 -2.79 -6.06 -11.89
N ILE A 135 -1.76 -5.52 -12.54
CA ILE A 135 -1.50 -4.07 -12.53
C ILE A 135 -2.68 -3.32 -13.18
N ARG A 136 -3.16 -3.80 -14.33
CA ARG A 136 -4.33 -3.21 -15.01
C ARG A 136 -5.59 -3.24 -14.14
N GLN A 137 -5.82 -4.33 -13.42
CA GLN A 137 -6.92 -4.45 -12.47
C GLN A 137 -6.78 -3.42 -11.34
N GLN A 138 -5.59 -3.26 -10.76
CA GLN A 138 -5.36 -2.26 -9.72
C GLN A 138 -5.60 -0.83 -10.22
N MET A 139 -5.17 -0.52 -11.44
CA MET A 139 -5.44 0.78 -12.07
C MET A 139 -6.94 0.99 -12.33
N ALA A 140 -7.66 -0.05 -12.75
CA ALA A 140 -9.11 0.02 -12.94
C ALA A 140 -9.86 0.27 -11.62
N LEU A 141 -9.45 -0.40 -10.54
CA LEU A 141 -9.99 -0.16 -9.20
C LEU A 141 -9.75 1.27 -8.73
N LEU A 142 -8.53 1.80 -8.94
CA LEU A 142 -8.20 3.19 -8.61
C LEU A 142 -9.07 4.17 -9.40
N ARG A 143 -9.24 3.96 -10.71
CA ARG A 143 -10.09 4.82 -11.55
C ARG A 143 -11.57 4.75 -11.18
N ASN A 144 -12.03 3.64 -10.58
CA ASN A 144 -13.41 3.49 -10.08
C ASN A 144 -13.66 4.19 -8.74
N MET A 145 -12.63 4.73 -8.07
CA MET A 145 -12.83 5.46 -6.80
C MET A 145 -13.54 6.79 -7.03
N ALA A 146 -14.33 7.23 -6.03
CA ALA A 146 -15.14 8.46 -6.11
C ALA A 146 -14.29 9.73 -6.36
N SER A 147 -13.06 9.77 -5.87
CA SER A 147 -12.15 10.92 -6.07
C SER A 147 -11.37 10.88 -7.39
N ALA A 148 -11.44 9.78 -8.15
CA ALA A 148 -10.67 9.62 -9.38
C ALA A 148 -11.02 10.66 -10.46
N PRO A 149 -12.29 11.00 -10.74
CA PRO A 149 -12.62 11.96 -11.79
C PRO A 149 -12.07 13.36 -11.54
N ALA A 150 -11.92 13.76 -10.27
CA ALA A 150 -11.38 15.06 -9.89
C ALA A 150 -9.84 15.12 -9.93
N LYS A 151 -9.17 13.98 -9.73
CA LYS A 151 -7.71 13.91 -9.53
C LYS A 151 -6.94 13.36 -10.73
N ASP A 152 -7.57 12.54 -11.56
CA ASP A 152 -6.96 11.96 -12.76
C ASP A 152 -7.46 12.70 -14.02
N LYS A 153 -6.56 13.46 -14.65
CA LYS A 153 -6.85 14.21 -15.88
C LYS A 153 -7.24 13.30 -17.05
N GLN A 154 -6.72 12.07 -17.08
CA GLN A 154 -6.97 11.10 -18.14
C GLN A 154 -8.20 10.24 -17.85
N TRP A 155 -8.86 10.43 -16.70
CA TRP A 155 -10.00 9.62 -16.28
C TRP A 155 -11.11 9.62 -17.34
N ARG A 156 -11.47 10.80 -17.85
CA ARG A 156 -12.56 10.95 -18.82
C ARG A 156 -12.25 10.24 -20.14
N ALA A 157 -11.06 10.47 -20.70
CA ALA A 157 -10.61 9.83 -21.93
C ALA A 157 -10.55 8.30 -21.76
N SER A 158 -10.03 7.83 -20.63
CA SER A 158 -9.98 6.40 -20.29
C SER A 158 -11.37 5.77 -20.21
N ARG A 159 -12.36 6.46 -19.62
CA ARG A 159 -13.75 5.97 -19.55
C ARG A 159 -14.41 5.87 -20.91
N ILE A 160 -14.28 6.91 -21.74
CA ILE A 160 -14.81 6.91 -23.11
C ILE A 160 -14.17 5.79 -23.93
N GLY A 161 -12.84 5.65 -23.86
CA GLY A 161 -12.11 4.57 -24.52
C GLY A 161 -12.59 3.19 -24.09
N ALA A 162 -12.76 2.96 -22.78
CA ALA A 162 -13.22 1.69 -22.25
C ALA A 162 -14.65 1.34 -22.71
N ILE A 163 -15.57 2.32 -22.75
CA ILE A 163 -16.92 2.14 -23.31
C ILE A 163 -16.83 1.73 -24.78
N LYS A 164 -16.10 2.50 -25.59
CA LYS A 164 -15.95 2.24 -27.03
C LYS A 164 -15.33 0.88 -27.31
N VAL A 165 -14.23 0.54 -26.64
CA VAL A 165 -13.56 -0.76 -26.78
C VAL A 165 -14.54 -1.90 -26.47
N ARG A 166 -15.32 -1.79 -25.38
CA ARG A 166 -16.27 -2.84 -25.03
C ARG A 166 -17.41 -2.96 -26.03
N CYS A 167 -17.95 -1.84 -26.50
CA CYS A 167 -18.96 -1.79 -27.55
C CYS A 167 -18.48 -2.48 -28.84
N THR A 168 -17.28 -2.16 -29.30
CA THR A 168 -16.72 -2.70 -30.55
C THR A 168 -16.26 -4.15 -30.40
N LYS A 169 -15.54 -4.50 -29.33
CA LYS A 169 -14.86 -5.81 -29.21
C LYS A 169 -15.69 -6.92 -28.57
N GLN A 170 -16.62 -6.58 -27.67
CA GLN A 170 -17.38 -7.58 -26.90
C GLN A 170 -18.87 -7.60 -27.23
N LEU A 171 -19.46 -6.43 -27.54
CA LEU A 171 -20.89 -6.34 -27.86
C LEU A 171 -21.16 -6.40 -29.37
N GLY A 172 -20.14 -6.33 -30.21
CA GLY A 172 -20.26 -6.31 -31.67
C GLY A 172 -21.00 -5.09 -32.22
N ASN A 173 -21.31 -4.09 -31.39
CA ASN A 173 -22.07 -2.91 -31.78
C ASN A 173 -21.37 -1.64 -31.23
N PRO A 174 -20.65 -0.90 -32.09
CA PRO A 174 -19.95 0.33 -31.71
C PRO A 174 -20.84 1.39 -31.06
N ASP A 175 -22.13 1.39 -31.39
CA ASP A 175 -23.10 2.41 -30.99
C ASP A 175 -24.04 1.92 -29.87
N ALA A 176 -23.74 0.79 -29.23
CA ALA A 176 -24.59 0.21 -28.18
C ALA A 176 -24.87 1.15 -26.99
N TYR A 177 -24.04 2.19 -26.78
CA TYR A 177 -24.25 3.20 -25.74
C TYR A 177 -25.17 4.35 -26.17
N LYS A 178 -25.30 4.65 -27.48
CA LYS A 178 -26.03 5.83 -27.99
C LYS A 178 -27.49 5.85 -27.53
N LEU A 179 -28.17 4.70 -27.62
CA LEU A 179 -29.56 4.57 -27.18
C LEU A 179 -29.71 4.89 -25.68
N TYR A 180 -28.77 4.46 -24.86
CA TYR A 180 -28.82 4.69 -23.41
C TYR A 180 -28.60 6.17 -23.07
N ILE A 181 -27.60 6.82 -23.67
CA ILE A 181 -27.28 8.22 -23.37
C ILE A 181 -28.36 9.17 -23.88
N ARG A 182 -28.94 8.89 -25.05
CA ARG A 182 -30.04 9.68 -25.61
C ARG A 182 -31.30 9.57 -24.76
N LYS A 183 -31.66 8.36 -24.31
CA LYS A 183 -32.84 8.12 -23.48
C LYS A 183 -32.74 8.72 -22.07
N ASN A 184 -31.58 8.61 -21.42
CA ASN A 184 -31.44 8.99 -20.00
C ASN A 184 -30.92 10.41 -19.80
N PHE A 185 -30.10 10.92 -20.74
CA PHE A 185 -29.40 12.21 -20.58
C PHE A 185 -29.66 13.17 -21.73
N GLY A 186 -30.34 12.76 -22.80
CA GLY A 186 -30.60 13.60 -23.97
C GLY A 186 -29.33 13.98 -24.75
N ALA A 187 -28.22 13.26 -24.56
CA ALA A 187 -26.94 13.54 -25.20
C ALA A 187 -26.69 12.62 -26.40
N ASP A 188 -26.02 13.15 -27.42
CA ASP A 188 -25.65 12.41 -28.64
C ASP A 188 -24.22 11.85 -28.61
N SER A 189 -23.34 12.46 -27.82
CA SER A 189 -21.94 12.04 -27.66
C SER A 189 -21.55 11.75 -26.22
N LEU A 190 -20.64 10.80 -26.02
CA LEU A 190 -20.01 10.56 -24.71
C LEU A 190 -19.18 11.76 -24.24
N ALA A 191 -18.74 12.62 -25.17
CA ALA A 191 -17.99 13.83 -24.86
C ALA A 191 -18.86 14.92 -24.20
N ASP A 192 -20.18 14.86 -24.35
CA ASP A 192 -21.11 15.88 -23.84
C ASP A 192 -21.64 15.54 -22.44
N LEU A 193 -21.41 14.30 -21.97
CA LEU A 193 -21.91 13.82 -20.69
C LEU A 193 -21.22 14.48 -19.49
N ALA A 194 -21.96 14.82 -18.44
CA ALA A 194 -21.36 15.14 -17.16
C ALA A 194 -20.58 13.93 -16.58
N THR A 195 -19.68 14.18 -15.64
CA THR A 195 -18.81 13.16 -15.04
C THR A 195 -19.59 11.98 -14.43
N ASP A 196 -20.68 12.28 -13.71
CA ASP A 196 -21.57 11.29 -13.10
C ASP A 196 -22.33 10.49 -14.17
N GLN A 197 -22.84 11.17 -15.20
CA GLN A 197 -23.53 10.55 -16.33
C GLN A 197 -22.61 9.60 -17.10
N LEU A 198 -21.35 10.00 -17.31
CA LEU A 198 -20.34 9.16 -17.95
C LEU A 198 -20.04 7.91 -17.12
N GLN A 199 -19.93 8.04 -15.79
CA GLN A 199 -19.72 6.90 -14.90
C GLN A 199 -20.94 5.95 -14.88
N ARG A 200 -22.16 6.48 -14.91
CA ARG A 200 -23.40 5.67 -15.04
C ARG A 200 -23.43 4.92 -16.36
N THR A 201 -23.12 5.59 -17.46
CA THR A 201 -23.02 4.98 -18.79
C THR A 201 -21.95 3.88 -18.82
N TYR A 202 -20.78 4.13 -18.23
CA TYR A 202 -19.72 3.14 -18.10
C TYR A 202 -20.22 1.89 -17.37
N THR A 203 -20.88 2.07 -16.21
CA THR A 203 -21.38 0.96 -15.39
C THR A 203 -22.47 0.17 -16.13
N TYR A 204 -23.39 0.86 -16.79
CA TYR A 204 -24.44 0.23 -17.60
C TYR A 204 -23.85 -0.61 -18.72
N ILE A 205 -22.92 -0.03 -19.50
CA ILE A 205 -22.28 -0.76 -20.58
C ILE A 205 -21.58 -1.96 -19.98
N MET A 206 -20.64 -1.79 -19.04
CA MET A 206 -19.87 -2.86 -18.42
C MET A 206 -20.69 -3.99 -17.78
N GLY A 207 -21.95 -3.74 -17.39
CA GLY A 207 -22.87 -4.76 -16.88
C GLY A 207 -23.64 -5.53 -17.97
N LYS A 208 -23.68 -5.02 -19.21
CA LYS A 208 -24.39 -5.66 -20.32
C LYS A 208 -23.73 -7.00 -20.69
N LYS A 209 -24.51 -8.06 -20.81
CA LYS A 209 -24.01 -9.37 -21.27
C LYS A 209 -23.48 -9.24 -22.70
N ALA A 210 -22.32 -9.84 -22.96
CA ALA A 210 -21.83 -9.99 -24.32
C ALA A 210 -22.85 -10.81 -25.13
N ALA A 211 -23.05 -10.45 -26.40
CA ALA A 211 -23.74 -11.35 -27.31
C ALA A 211 -22.84 -12.59 -27.43
N GLN A 212 -23.33 -13.73 -26.93
CA GLN A 212 -22.65 -15.02 -27.10
C GLN A 212 -22.71 -15.41 -28.57
#